data_AF-A0A956CGP8-F1
#
_entry.id   AF-A0A956CGP8-F1
#
_cell.length_a   1.000
_cell.length_b   1.000
_cell.length_c   1.000
_cell.angle_alpha   90.00
_cell.angle_beta   90.00
_cell.angle_gamma   90.00
#
_symmetry.space_group_name_H-M   'P 1'
#
loop_
_entity.id
_entity.type
_entity.pdbx_description
1 polymer ?
#
loop_
_entity_poly.entity_id
_entity_poly.type
_entity_poly.pdbx_seq_one_letter_code
_entity_poly.pdbx_strand_id
1 'polypeptide(L)'
;MNLPSKVLAFAFGLAVAAPALAAPPAMTRDQIIARGKGVVKFSYWWGHGRWSTTSTSYGSCSGGCPSCSHYGSYGADCSGFVAKAWQVPGSISVSTDAHPYSTYYFDNYSYHWSTISRSNAKKADSFVYNTGGAGHIFLYESGDPWGWVTAIECKGCSYGCVRGGRSISSSYKAIRRDNIQEFTDKDGDGVADNKDNCPSTKNSSQKDTDKDGKGDACDSDDDGDGVADTKDNCPLNKNSGQLDTDKDGKGDVCDSDDDGDGVADSKDNCPTTANKSQQDTDKDGKGNACDSDDDGDGVADTKDNCKLVKNADQLDSDQDGKGDACEDDDDDDGVPDADDNCPSGANSDQLDTDGDGEGNACDEDDDNDSIPDLMDNCPTVASMNVTDTDGDGIGDLCDIDQDNDGIPNSLDLCPRLATDNQDDSDEDNIGDDCDDDLDGDGVFNSVDNCPYVYNPDQKAGVNGQGEACTTGDLGDSQGFDGPGPAGQIDETMKGGCGCSVPVNEAPSSAWLLAAGLGVAIARRRRR
;
A
#
# COMPACT_ATOMS: atom_id res chain seq x y z
N MET A 1 -44.35 31.52 -109.56
CA MET A 1 -45.49 32.35 -109.09
C MET A 1 -46.11 31.65 -107.89
N ASN A 2 -46.30 32.41 -106.81
CA ASN A 2 -47.20 32.22 -105.65
C ASN A 2 -47.10 30.99 -104.71
N LEU A 3 -46.75 31.30 -103.45
CA LEU A 3 -47.21 30.69 -102.18
C LEU A 3 -48.73 30.91 -101.96
N PRO A 4 -49.43 30.35 -100.92
CA PRO A 4 -49.02 29.40 -99.84
C PRO A 4 -50.07 28.28 -99.53
N SER A 5 -49.74 27.36 -98.61
CA SER A 5 -50.53 27.05 -97.39
C SER A 5 -49.85 25.99 -96.49
N LYS A 6 -49.61 26.37 -95.23
CA LYS A 6 -49.24 25.48 -94.12
C LYS A 6 -50.52 24.86 -93.54
N VAL A 7 -50.48 23.57 -93.20
CA VAL A 7 -51.47 22.93 -92.31
C VAL A 7 -50.75 22.41 -91.08
N LEU A 8 -51.25 22.87 -89.93
CA LEU A 8 -50.89 22.52 -88.55
C LEU A 8 -51.09 21.02 -88.28
N ALA A 9 -50.12 20.39 -87.62
CA ALA A 9 -50.35 19.22 -86.78
C ALA A 9 -50.31 19.68 -85.32
N PHE A 10 -51.44 19.59 -84.63
CA PHE A 10 -51.56 19.80 -83.18
C PHE A 10 -50.90 18.61 -82.46
N ALA A 11 -49.79 18.86 -81.76
CA ALA A 11 -49.27 17.94 -80.76
C ALA A 11 -49.89 18.31 -79.40
N PHE A 12 -50.78 17.45 -78.89
CA PHE A 12 -51.24 17.51 -77.51
C PHE A 12 -50.05 17.26 -76.57
N GLY A 13 -49.62 18.29 -75.86
CA GLY A 13 -48.74 18.13 -74.70
C GLY A 13 -49.53 17.50 -73.56
N LEU A 14 -49.18 16.26 -73.18
CA LEU A 14 -49.65 15.68 -71.92
C LEU A 14 -49.15 16.54 -70.77
N ALA A 15 -50.07 17.22 -70.07
CA ALA A 15 -49.83 17.67 -68.72
C ALA A 15 -49.74 16.42 -67.83
N VAL A 16 -48.57 16.16 -67.26
CA VAL A 16 -48.39 15.13 -66.24
C VAL A 16 -49.15 15.60 -65.01
N ALA A 17 -50.31 15.00 -64.74
CA ALA A 17 -51.03 15.18 -63.49
C ALA A 17 -50.15 14.65 -62.34
N ALA A 18 -49.98 15.46 -61.29
CA ALA A 18 -49.30 15.03 -60.08
C ALA A 18 -50.02 13.79 -59.50
N PRO A 19 -49.30 12.73 -59.10
CA PRO A 19 -49.91 11.53 -58.55
C PRO A 19 -50.67 11.85 -57.26
N ALA A 20 -51.95 11.46 -57.22
CA ALA A 20 -52.74 11.43 -55.98
C ALA A 20 -52.09 10.43 -55.02
N LEU A 21 -51.33 10.93 -54.06
CA LEU A 21 -50.62 10.14 -53.07
C LEU A 21 -51.27 10.30 -51.70
N ALA A 22 -51.07 9.29 -50.84
CA ALA A 22 -51.63 9.23 -49.48
C ALA A 22 -51.26 10.46 -48.63
N ALA A 23 -52.14 10.82 -47.68
CA ALA A 23 -51.85 11.89 -46.72
C ALA A 23 -50.55 11.60 -45.94
N PRO A 24 -49.75 12.63 -45.57
CA PRO A 24 -48.57 12.41 -44.76
C PRO A 24 -48.97 11.81 -43.40
N PRO A 25 -48.17 10.89 -42.85
CA PRO A 25 -48.44 10.33 -41.53
C PRO A 25 -48.35 11.39 -40.43
N ALA A 26 -49.12 11.20 -39.36
CA ALA A 26 -49.01 12.03 -38.17
C ALA A 26 -47.60 11.93 -37.57
N MET A 27 -46.93 13.07 -37.36
CA MET A 27 -45.65 13.13 -36.66
C MET A 27 -45.56 14.39 -35.82
N THR A 28 -44.84 14.32 -34.71
CA THR A 28 -44.51 15.49 -33.90
C THR A 28 -43.44 16.35 -34.58
N ARG A 29 -43.32 17.61 -34.13
CA ARG A 29 -42.26 18.53 -34.62
C ARG A 29 -40.87 17.97 -34.34
N ASP A 30 -40.68 17.32 -33.19
CA ASP A 30 -39.39 16.72 -32.82
C ASP A 30 -39.05 15.50 -33.66
N GLN A 31 -40.02 14.64 -33.97
CA GLN A 31 -39.80 13.52 -34.89
C GLN A 31 -39.34 13.99 -36.28
N ILE A 32 -39.91 15.10 -36.77
CA ILE A 32 -39.51 15.71 -38.04
C ILE A 32 -38.08 16.25 -37.96
N ILE A 33 -37.74 17.01 -36.92
CA ILE A 33 -36.40 17.58 -36.75
C ILE A 33 -35.36 16.50 -36.50
N ALA A 34 -35.64 15.47 -35.70
CA ALA A 34 -34.76 14.34 -35.45
C ALA A 34 -34.42 13.61 -36.76
N ARG A 35 -35.43 13.35 -37.61
CA ARG A 35 -35.21 12.81 -38.96
C ARG A 35 -34.37 13.74 -39.84
N GLY A 36 -34.59 15.05 -39.76
CA GLY A 36 -33.77 16.05 -40.44
C GLY A 36 -32.30 16.03 -40.00
N LYS A 37 -32.06 15.97 -38.69
CA LYS A 37 -30.71 15.91 -38.10
C LYS A 37 -29.98 14.62 -38.44
N GLY A 38 -30.71 13.50 -38.51
CA GLY A 38 -30.16 12.18 -38.82
C GLY A 38 -29.47 12.07 -40.19
N VAL A 39 -29.74 13.00 -41.12
CA VAL A 39 -29.07 13.03 -42.44
C VAL A 39 -27.96 14.07 -42.55
N VAL A 40 -27.68 14.84 -41.49
CA VAL A 40 -26.57 15.81 -41.52
C VAL A 40 -25.25 15.06 -41.76
N LYS A 41 -24.41 15.57 -42.67
CA LYS A 41 -23.20 14.96 -43.24
C LYS A 41 -23.41 13.85 -44.27
N PHE A 42 -24.64 13.39 -44.53
CA PHE A 42 -24.90 12.44 -45.61
C PHE A 42 -24.94 13.13 -46.98
N SER A 43 -24.50 12.39 -48.01
CA SER A 43 -24.71 12.78 -49.40
C SER A 43 -26.19 12.68 -49.74
N TYR A 44 -26.66 13.62 -50.55
CA TYR A 44 -28.06 13.71 -50.97
C TYR A 44 -28.12 13.78 -52.49
N TRP A 45 -28.80 12.83 -53.13
CA TRP A 45 -28.94 12.79 -54.58
C TRP A 45 -29.87 13.91 -55.06
N TRP A 46 -29.39 14.77 -55.96
CA TRP A 46 -30.25 15.64 -56.77
C TRP A 46 -30.72 14.80 -57.97
N GLY A 47 -31.98 14.89 -58.44
CA GLY A 47 -32.26 14.29 -59.76
C GLY A 47 -33.64 13.80 -60.18
N HIS A 48 -34.73 13.98 -59.43
CA HIS A 48 -36.09 13.72 -59.98
C HIS A 48 -36.92 14.99 -60.23
N GLY A 49 -36.43 16.17 -59.84
CA GLY A 49 -37.08 17.48 -60.02
C GLY A 49 -36.27 18.42 -60.92
N ARG A 50 -36.91 19.08 -61.88
CA ARG A 50 -36.24 19.99 -62.82
C ARG A 50 -36.00 21.36 -62.19
N TRP A 51 -34.80 21.93 -62.37
CA TRP A 51 -34.45 23.34 -62.07
C TRP A 51 -35.32 24.34 -62.86
N SER A 52 -35.76 23.93 -64.05
CA SER A 52 -36.60 24.71 -64.95
C SER A 52 -37.47 23.75 -65.75
N THR A 53 -38.69 24.15 -66.10
CA THR A 53 -39.61 23.34 -66.93
C THR A 53 -39.00 22.94 -68.28
N THR A 54 -37.90 23.58 -68.69
CA THR A 54 -37.22 23.42 -69.98
C THR A 54 -35.86 22.68 -69.92
N SER A 55 -35.30 22.35 -68.75
CA SER A 55 -33.99 21.68 -68.65
C SER A 55 -34.10 20.15 -68.78
N THR A 56 -33.20 19.53 -69.55
CA THR A 56 -33.09 18.07 -69.76
C THR A 56 -31.92 17.43 -69.01
N SER A 57 -31.09 18.20 -68.30
CA SER A 57 -29.89 17.70 -67.60
C SER A 57 -30.20 17.42 -66.13
N TYR A 58 -30.28 16.14 -65.76
CA TYR A 58 -30.26 15.71 -64.37
C TYR A 58 -28.81 15.61 -63.94
N GLY A 59 -28.45 16.17 -62.79
CA GLY A 59 -27.22 15.73 -62.17
C GLY A 59 -27.43 14.40 -61.45
N SER A 60 -26.34 13.74 -61.03
CA SER A 60 -26.38 12.54 -60.17
C SER A 60 -25.18 12.49 -59.23
N CYS A 61 -25.29 11.70 -58.16
CA CYS A 61 -24.22 11.55 -57.14
C CYS A 61 -24.08 10.14 -56.59
N SER A 62 -22.85 9.74 -56.27
CA SER A 62 -22.53 8.44 -55.67
C SER A 62 -21.39 8.56 -54.64
N GLY A 63 -21.49 7.83 -53.52
CA GLY A 63 -20.52 7.86 -52.41
C GLY A 63 -20.93 8.80 -51.26
N GLY A 64 -20.18 8.80 -50.15
CA GLY A 64 -20.44 9.63 -48.96
C GLY A 64 -19.71 10.99 -48.99
N CYS A 65 -20.34 12.03 -48.45
CA CYS A 65 -19.71 13.36 -48.33
C CYS A 65 -18.58 13.36 -47.28
N PRO A 66 -17.54 14.21 -47.44
CA PRO A 66 -17.35 15.22 -48.49
C PRO A 66 -16.77 14.68 -49.81
N SER A 67 -16.39 13.40 -49.88
CA SER A 67 -15.61 12.80 -50.98
C SER A 67 -16.46 12.11 -52.05
N CYS A 68 -17.66 12.60 -52.33
CA CYS A 68 -18.58 11.96 -53.27
C CYS A 68 -18.24 12.30 -54.75
N SER A 69 -18.61 11.40 -55.66
CA SER A 69 -18.58 11.67 -57.10
C SER A 69 -19.91 12.30 -57.54
N HIS A 70 -19.85 13.30 -58.42
CA HIS A 70 -21.02 14.05 -58.90
C HIS A 70 -20.89 14.41 -60.38
N TYR A 71 -22.04 14.51 -61.08
CA TYR A 71 -22.17 14.96 -62.46
C TYR A 71 -23.26 16.04 -62.57
N GLY A 72 -23.05 17.09 -63.40
CA GLY A 72 -23.99 18.21 -63.62
C GLY A 72 -23.46 19.59 -63.17
N SER A 73 -24.20 20.66 -63.49
CA SER A 73 -23.89 22.04 -63.05
C SER A 73 -24.35 22.31 -61.61
N TYR A 74 -23.55 23.02 -60.82
CA TYR A 74 -23.84 23.38 -59.42
C TYR A 74 -25.19 24.11 -59.23
N GLY A 75 -26.10 23.56 -58.42
CA GLY A 75 -27.38 24.18 -57.99
C GLY A 75 -28.25 23.20 -57.19
N ALA A 76 -28.77 23.59 -56.02
CA ALA A 76 -29.36 22.66 -55.05
C ALA A 76 -30.91 22.76 -54.98
N ASP A 77 -31.62 21.78 -55.55
CA ASP A 77 -33.03 21.53 -55.23
C ASP A 77 -33.11 20.56 -54.03
N CYS A 78 -33.16 21.10 -52.80
CA CYS A 78 -33.18 20.32 -51.55
C CYS A 78 -34.56 19.71 -51.23
N SER A 79 -35.53 19.87 -52.12
CA SER A 79 -36.95 19.59 -51.86
C SER A 79 -37.24 18.15 -51.50
N GLY A 80 -36.52 17.21 -52.11
CA GLY A 80 -36.73 15.81 -51.79
C GLY A 80 -36.30 15.46 -50.37
N PHE A 81 -35.35 16.19 -49.78
CA PHE A 81 -34.98 16.00 -48.38
C PHE A 81 -36.13 16.42 -47.49
N VAL A 82 -36.67 17.62 -47.71
CA VAL A 82 -37.80 18.15 -46.94
C VAL A 82 -39.02 17.24 -47.09
N ALA A 83 -39.31 16.77 -48.31
CA ALA A 83 -40.36 15.80 -48.59
C ALA A 83 -40.18 14.49 -47.79
N LYS A 84 -38.98 13.90 -47.77
CA LYS A 84 -38.70 12.64 -47.04
C LYS A 84 -38.66 12.82 -45.52
N ALA A 85 -38.14 13.97 -45.05
CA ALA A 85 -38.16 14.33 -43.64
C ALA A 85 -39.60 14.51 -43.13
N TRP A 86 -40.45 15.11 -43.96
CA TRP A 86 -41.87 15.27 -43.72
C TRP A 86 -42.73 14.04 -44.04
N GLN A 87 -42.17 13.01 -44.66
CA GLN A 87 -42.89 11.82 -45.14
C GLN A 87 -44.06 12.19 -46.08
N VAL A 88 -43.75 13.05 -47.05
CA VAL A 88 -44.69 13.65 -47.99
C VAL A 88 -44.40 13.13 -49.41
N PRO A 89 -45.22 12.21 -49.94
CA PRO A 89 -46.29 11.45 -49.28
C PRO A 89 -45.85 10.00 -49.00
N GLY A 90 -46.00 9.60 -47.74
CA GLY A 90 -45.75 8.24 -47.30
C GLY A 90 -44.38 8.02 -46.68
N SER A 91 -44.17 6.78 -46.22
CA SER A 91 -43.04 6.33 -45.40
C SER A 91 -41.74 6.11 -46.19
N ILE A 92 -41.41 7.02 -47.10
CA ILE A 92 -40.15 6.95 -47.86
C ILE A 92 -39.00 7.26 -46.89
N SER A 93 -38.02 6.35 -46.83
CA SER A 93 -36.79 6.58 -46.06
C SER A 93 -36.05 7.79 -46.60
N VAL A 94 -35.45 8.57 -45.70
CA VAL A 94 -34.58 9.69 -46.08
C VAL A 94 -33.36 9.25 -46.89
N SER A 95 -32.97 7.97 -46.78
CA SER A 95 -31.88 7.34 -47.55
C SER A 95 -32.31 6.78 -48.92
N THR A 96 -33.60 6.64 -49.21
CA THR A 96 -34.08 6.11 -50.50
C THR A 96 -34.08 7.23 -51.54
N ASP A 97 -33.55 6.94 -52.72
CA ASP A 97 -33.48 7.89 -53.82
C ASP A 97 -34.79 7.95 -54.64
N ALA A 98 -35.86 8.42 -54.00
CA ALA A 98 -37.14 8.67 -54.65
C ALA A 98 -37.91 9.76 -53.90
N HIS A 99 -38.37 10.80 -54.61
CA HIS A 99 -39.29 11.79 -54.06
C HIS A 99 -40.11 12.46 -55.18
N PRO A 100 -41.39 12.80 -54.94
CA PRO A 100 -42.25 13.36 -55.99
C PRO A 100 -42.23 14.89 -56.07
N TYR A 101 -41.59 15.58 -55.11
CA TYR A 101 -41.64 17.05 -55.00
C TYR A 101 -40.30 17.73 -55.27
N SER A 102 -40.31 18.67 -56.21
CA SER A 102 -39.30 19.74 -56.38
C SER A 102 -39.68 21.00 -55.61
N THR A 103 -38.75 21.96 -55.45
CA THR A 103 -39.04 23.31 -54.93
C THR A 103 -40.18 24.00 -55.68
N TYR A 104 -40.34 23.73 -56.99
CA TYR A 104 -41.49 24.22 -57.77
C TYR A 104 -42.82 23.78 -57.17
N TYR A 105 -42.93 22.51 -56.74
CA TYR A 105 -44.17 22.02 -56.16
C TYR A 105 -44.44 22.63 -54.79
N PHE A 106 -43.43 22.68 -53.91
CA PHE A 106 -43.56 23.34 -52.60
C PHE A 106 -43.92 24.83 -52.72
N ASP A 107 -43.48 25.47 -53.80
CA ASP A 107 -43.77 26.88 -54.05
C ASP A 107 -45.14 27.12 -54.71
N ASN A 108 -45.62 26.24 -55.59
CA ASN A 108 -46.81 26.51 -56.41
C ASN A 108 -48.05 25.68 -56.05
N TYR A 109 -47.90 24.57 -55.32
CA TYR A 109 -49.01 23.70 -54.92
C TYR A 109 -49.06 23.51 -53.41
N SER A 110 -50.18 22.96 -52.93
CA SER A 110 -50.50 22.80 -51.50
C SER A 110 -51.15 21.43 -51.23
N TYR A 111 -50.57 20.36 -51.75
CA TYR A 111 -51.18 19.02 -51.66
C TYR A 111 -51.14 18.41 -50.25
N HIS A 112 -50.10 18.72 -49.46
CA HIS A 112 -49.88 18.19 -48.11
C HIS A 112 -49.31 19.23 -47.14
N TRP A 113 -49.40 20.50 -47.51
CA TRP A 113 -48.92 21.62 -46.73
C TRP A 113 -49.72 22.87 -47.05
N SER A 114 -49.80 23.76 -46.08
CA SER A 114 -50.40 25.08 -46.20
C SER A 114 -49.32 26.16 -46.13
N THR A 115 -49.53 27.26 -46.86
CA THR A 115 -48.72 28.46 -46.67
C THR A 115 -49.12 29.11 -45.36
N ILE A 116 -48.13 29.47 -44.54
CA ILE A 116 -48.35 30.15 -43.26
C ILE A 116 -47.67 31.52 -43.27
N SER A 117 -48.15 32.42 -42.42
CA SER A 117 -47.39 33.64 -42.13
C SER A 117 -46.04 33.26 -41.54
N ARG A 118 -44.97 33.93 -41.97
CA ARG A 118 -43.62 33.74 -41.40
C ARG A 118 -43.60 34.01 -39.91
N SER A 119 -44.36 35.00 -39.43
CA SER A 119 -44.48 35.27 -37.99
C SER A 119 -45.11 34.11 -37.20
N ASN A 120 -45.78 33.17 -37.87
CA ASN A 120 -46.38 31.98 -37.25
C ASN A 120 -45.53 30.72 -37.47
N ALA A 121 -44.33 30.85 -38.04
CA ALA A 121 -43.43 29.71 -38.27
C ALA A 121 -42.95 29.14 -36.94
N LYS A 122 -43.07 27.82 -36.81
CA LYS A 122 -42.66 27.01 -35.67
C LYS A 122 -41.66 25.96 -36.13
N LYS A 123 -40.87 25.43 -35.19
CA LYS A 123 -39.97 24.28 -35.42
C LYS A 123 -40.64 23.21 -36.28
N ALA A 124 -39.90 22.65 -37.24
CA ALA A 124 -40.34 21.68 -38.23
C ALA A 124 -41.21 22.20 -39.39
N ASP A 125 -41.58 23.48 -39.41
CA ASP A 125 -42.08 24.13 -40.64
C ASP A 125 -40.93 24.26 -41.66
N SER A 126 -41.23 24.53 -42.93
CA SER A 126 -40.20 24.75 -43.96
C SER A 126 -40.32 26.10 -44.60
N PHE A 127 -39.20 26.61 -45.11
CA PHE A 127 -39.17 27.80 -45.93
C PHE A 127 -38.74 27.42 -47.32
N VAL A 128 -39.51 27.87 -48.32
CA VAL A 128 -39.29 27.60 -49.73
C VAL A 128 -39.15 28.90 -50.51
N TYR A 129 -38.28 28.89 -51.51
CA TYR A 129 -38.08 29.94 -52.49
C TYR A 129 -37.97 29.31 -53.87
N ASN A 130 -38.62 29.89 -54.88
CA ASN A 130 -38.43 29.51 -56.29
C ASN A 130 -38.60 30.75 -57.18
N THR A 131 -37.51 31.34 -57.66
CA THR A 131 -37.59 32.53 -58.54
C THR A 131 -36.42 32.56 -59.53
N GLY A 132 -36.68 32.99 -60.77
CA GLY A 132 -35.64 33.18 -61.80
C GLY A 132 -34.98 31.88 -62.25
N GLY A 133 -35.66 30.74 -62.07
CA GLY A 133 -35.11 29.41 -62.31
C GLY A 133 -34.33 28.84 -61.12
N ALA A 134 -34.12 29.58 -60.02
CA ALA A 134 -33.44 29.08 -58.83
C ALA A 134 -34.42 28.71 -57.71
N GLY A 135 -34.35 27.45 -57.25
CA GLY A 135 -35.16 26.93 -56.14
C GLY A 135 -34.32 26.64 -54.90
N HIS A 136 -34.86 26.91 -53.70
CA HIS A 136 -34.25 26.51 -52.43
C HIS A 136 -35.32 26.20 -51.37
N ILE A 137 -35.08 25.20 -50.52
CA ILE A 137 -35.98 24.84 -49.42
C ILE A 137 -35.22 24.21 -48.26
N PHE A 138 -35.67 24.48 -47.03
CA PHE A 138 -35.05 23.94 -45.82
C PHE A 138 -36.07 23.76 -44.68
N LEU A 139 -35.74 22.88 -43.72
CA LEU A 139 -36.48 22.73 -42.47
C LEU A 139 -36.05 23.81 -41.46
N TYR A 140 -37.02 24.53 -40.92
CA TYR A 140 -36.81 25.53 -39.89
C TYR A 140 -36.73 24.87 -38.51
N GLU A 141 -35.63 25.10 -37.80
CA GLU A 141 -35.42 24.55 -36.46
C GLU A 141 -35.67 25.58 -35.36
N SER A 142 -35.11 26.79 -35.50
CA SER A 142 -35.23 27.89 -34.53
C SER A 142 -34.74 29.21 -35.13
N GLY A 143 -34.98 30.34 -34.46
CA GLY A 143 -34.45 31.67 -34.82
C GLY A 143 -35.54 32.70 -35.11
N ASP A 144 -35.19 33.76 -35.83
CA ASP A 144 -36.14 34.79 -36.28
C ASP A 144 -36.63 34.47 -37.71
N PRO A 145 -37.92 34.15 -37.90
CA PRO A 145 -38.52 33.90 -39.21
C PRO A 145 -38.40 35.05 -40.22
N TRP A 146 -37.96 36.25 -39.82
CA TRP A 146 -37.78 37.42 -40.70
C TRP A 146 -36.31 37.79 -40.97
N GLY A 147 -35.36 37.11 -40.33
CA GLY A 147 -33.95 37.48 -40.36
C GLY A 147 -33.03 36.26 -40.43
N TRP A 148 -32.53 35.83 -39.26
CA TRP A 148 -31.56 34.76 -39.13
C TRP A 148 -32.16 33.54 -38.44
N VAL A 149 -32.01 32.37 -39.04
CA VAL A 149 -32.57 31.10 -38.58
C VAL A 149 -31.51 30.01 -38.50
N THR A 150 -31.71 29.05 -37.62
CA THR A 150 -31.06 27.75 -37.69
C THR A 150 -31.90 26.85 -38.60
N ALA A 151 -31.28 26.33 -39.64
CA ALA A 151 -31.94 25.52 -40.65
C ALA A 151 -31.22 24.19 -40.85
N ILE A 152 -31.99 23.18 -41.25
CA ILE A 152 -31.48 21.91 -41.75
C ILE A 152 -31.83 21.82 -43.23
N GLU A 153 -30.84 21.54 -44.05
CA GLU A 153 -30.95 21.59 -45.51
C GLU A 153 -29.91 20.69 -46.18
N CYS A 154 -30.07 20.44 -47.48
CA CYS A 154 -29.08 19.70 -48.26
C CYS A 154 -28.53 20.54 -49.41
N LYS A 155 -27.28 21.00 -49.29
CA LYS A 155 -26.64 21.92 -50.24
C LYS A 155 -26.20 21.28 -51.57
N GLY A 156 -26.67 20.05 -51.83
CA GLY A 156 -26.22 19.22 -52.93
C GLY A 156 -24.98 18.40 -52.58
N CYS A 157 -24.52 17.60 -53.54
CA CYS A 157 -23.65 16.47 -53.27
C CYS A 157 -22.28 16.83 -52.73
N SER A 158 -21.65 17.93 -53.17
CA SER A 158 -20.32 18.32 -52.65
C SER A 158 -20.32 18.75 -51.18
N TYR A 159 -21.51 19.03 -50.60
CA TYR A 159 -21.65 19.54 -49.24
C TYR A 159 -22.51 18.66 -48.34
N GLY A 160 -23.33 17.77 -48.93
CA GLY A 160 -24.29 16.96 -48.20
C GLY A 160 -25.36 17.77 -47.48
N CYS A 161 -26.05 17.14 -46.54
CA CYS A 161 -26.96 17.83 -45.65
C CYS A 161 -26.21 18.48 -44.48
N VAL A 162 -26.59 19.72 -44.17
CA VAL A 162 -25.97 20.53 -43.14
C VAL A 162 -27.02 21.11 -42.21
N ARG A 163 -26.59 21.36 -40.98
CA ARG A 163 -27.33 22.13 -39.99
C ARG A 163 -26.54 23.40 -39.70
N GLY A 164 -27.13 24.56 -39.84
CA GLY A 164 -26.42 25.81 -39.60
C GLY A 164 -27.27 27.06 -39.73
N GLY A 165 -26.63 28.21 -39.49
CA GLY A 165 -27.25 29.53 -39.59
C GLY A 165 -27.51 29.94 -41.04
N ARG A 166 -28.67 30.56 -41.27
CA ARG A 166 -29.16 31.03 -42.57
C ARG A 166 -29.84 32.38 -42.42
N SER A 167 -29.47 33.34 -43.27
CA SER A 167 -30.26 34.58 -43.43
C SER A 167 -31.32 34.38 -44.51
N ILE A 168 -32.56 34.78 -44.23
CA ILE A 168 -33.73 34.52 -45.09
C ILE A 168 -34.43 35.83 -45.48
N SER A 169 -34.37 36.15 -46.77
CA SER A 169 -35.01 37.35 -47.33
C SER A 169 -36.54 37.22 -47.42
N SER A 170 -37.22 38.32 -47.78
CA SER A 170 -38.67 38.36 -48.05
C SER A 170 -39.13 37.44 -49.18
N SER A 171 -38.22 36.91 -50.00
CA SER A 171 -38.54 35.99 -51.09
C SER A 171 -38.84 34.55 -50.64
N TYR A 172 -38.54 34.20 -49.38
CA TYR A 172 -38.92 32.91 -48.82
C TYR A 172 -40.35 32.92 -48.29
N LYS A 173 -41.07 31.85 -48.62
CA LYS A 173 -42.42 31.54 -48.13
C LYS A 173 -42.33 30.45 -47.06
N ALA A 174 -42.99 30.66 -45.92
CA ALA A 174 -43.12 29.63 -44.89
C ALA A 174 -44.30 28.70 -45.21
N ILE A 175 -44.06 27.40 -45.12
CA ILE A 175 -45.05 26.35 -45.35
C ILE A 175 -45.05 25.37 -44.17
N ARG A 176 -46.24 24.88 -43.82
CA ARG A 176 -46.45 23.90 -42.76
C ARG A 176 -47.13 22.66 -43.34
N ARG A 177 -46.55 21.49 -43.10
CA ARG A 177 -47.16 20.22 -43.49
C ARG A 177 -48.42 19.92 -42.68
N ASP A 178 -49.31 19.14 -43.28
CA ASP A 178 -50.47 18.59 -42.59
C ASP A 178 -50.05 17.50 -41.59
N ASN A 179 -50.99 17.12 -40.70
CA ASN A 179 -50.81 16.06 -39.70
C ASN A 179 -49.55 16.24 -38.82
N ILE A 180 -49.35 17.45 -38.29
CA ILE A 180 -48.41 17.66 -37.16
C ILE A 180 -49.14 17.29 -35.87
N GLN A 181 -48.61 16.32 -35.12
CA GLN A 181 -49.15 15.89 -33.83
C GLN A 181 -48.59 16.78 -32.72
N GLU A 182 -49.47 17.42 -31.97
CA GLU A 182 -49.15 18.16 -30.75
C GLU A 182 -49.56 17.25 -29.56
N PHE A 183 -48.69 17.06 -28.56
CA PHE A 183 -48.94 16.26 -27.35
C PHE A 183 -49.08 17.18 -26.12
N THR A 184 -49.70 16.67 -25.06
CA THR A 184 -49.72 17.35 -23.75
C THR A 184 -48.37 17.16 -23.07
N ASP A 185 -47.77 18.27 -22.68
CA ASP A 185 -46.47 18.40 -22.02
C ASP A 185 -46.67 19.50 -20.97
N LYS A 186 -47.05 19.08 -19.76
CA LYS A 186 -47.56 19.96 -18.71
C LYS A 186 -46.46 20.84 -18.14
N ASP A 187 -45.25 20.32 -18.00
CA ASP A 187 -44.13 21.06 -17.46
C ASP A 187 -43.27 21.70 -18.56
N GLY A 188 -43.42 21.30 -19.82
CA GLY A 188 -42.76 21.91 -20.97
C GLY A 188 -41.30 21.48 -21.11
N ASP A 189 -40.97 20.26 -20.74
CA ASP A 189 -39.61 19.72 -20.84
C ASP A 189 -39.30 18.97 -22.15
N GLY A 190 -40.33 18.77 -22.99
CA GLY A 190 -40.22 18.11 -24.29
C GLY A 190 -40.54 16.62 -24.27
N VAL A 191 -40.93 16.05 -23.13
CA VAL A 191 -41.48 14.69 -23.01
C VAL A 191 -43.00 14.78 -22.85
N ALA A 192 -43.71 13.79 -23.40
CA ALA A 192 -45.17 13.79 -23.32
C ALA A 192 -45.62 13.24 -21.97
N ASP A 193 -46.62 13.86 -21.33
CA ASP A 193 -47.12 13.49 -19.99
C ASP A 193 -47.37 11.98 -19.80
N ASN A 194 -47.75 11.26 -20.87
CA ASN A 194 -48.04 9.82 -20.81
C ASN A 194 -46.81 8.91 -20.93
N LYS A 195 -45.62 9.49 -21.11
CA LYS A 195 -44.31 8.84 -21.18
C LYS A 195 -43.31 9.50 -20.24
N ASP A 196 -43.75 10.54 -19.55
CA ASP A 196 -42.96 11.29 -18.61
C ASP A 196 -43.03 10.60 -17.24
N ASN A 197 -41.88 10.27 -16.67
CA ASN A 197 -41.77 9.71 -15.33
C ASN A 197 -41.84 10.78 -14.22
N CYS A 198 -41.86 12.07 -14.60
CA CYS A 198 -42.19 13.20 -13.74
C CYS A 198 -43.12 14.23 -14.43
N PRO A 199 -44.40 13.91 -14.71
CA PRO A 199 -45.33 14.74 -15.52
C PRO A 199 -45.62 16.18 -15.06
N SER A 200 -44.99 16.65 -13.99
CA SER A 200 -45.13 18.02 -13.48
C SER A 200 -43.80 18.66 -13.09
N THR A 201 -42.68 17.97 -13.29
CA THR A 201 -41.35 18.42 -12.89
C THR A 201 -40.39 18.16 -14.03
N LYS A 202 -39.95 19.24 -14.69
CA LYS A 202 -39.09 19.17 -15.87
C LYS A 202 -37.88 18.27 -15.63
N ASN A 203 -37.77 17.20 -16.41
CA ASN A 203 -36.67 16.26 -16.28
C ASN A 203 -36.33 15.57 -17.60
N SER A 204 -36.35 16.30 -18.73
CA SER A 204 -36.09 15.87 -20.12
C SER A 204 -35.09 14.72 -20.42
N SER A 205 -34.17 14.38 -19.51
CA SER A 205 -33.35 13.16 -19.57
C SER A 205 -34.09 11.87 -19.18
N GLN A 206 -35.24 11.98 -18.49
CA GLN A 206 -36.00 10.91 -17.85
C GLN A 206 -35.11 9.96 -17.04
N LYS A 207 -34.18 10.51 -16.23
CA LYS A 207 -33.34 9.67 -15.36
C LYS A 207 -34.24 9.05 -14.28
N ASP A 208 -33.98 7.80 -13.99
CA ASP A 208 -34.75 6.92 -13.11
C ASP A 208 -33.75 5.84 -12.65
N THR A 209 -33.13 6.09 -11.51
CA THR A 209 -31.95 5.36 -11.03
C THR A 209 -32.34 3.97 -10.53
N ASP A 210 -33.44 3.87 -9.78
CA ASP A 210 -33.95 2.61 -9.23
C ASP A 210 -34.91 1.84 -10.17
N LYS A 211 -35.43 2.51 -11.21
CA LYS A 211 -36.35 1.96 -12.22
C LYS A 211 -37.72 1.60 -11.64
N ASP A 212 -38.18 2.30 -10.61
CA ASP A 212 -39.54 2.13 -10.07
C ASP A 212 -40.63 2.80 -10.94
N GLY A 213 -40.21 3.65 -11.89
CA GLY A 213 -41.07 4.36 -12.83
C GLY A 213 -41.39 5.80 -12.43
N LYS A 214 -40.92 6.29 -11.30
CA LYS A 214 -40.79 7.72 -10.99
C LYS A 214 -39.37 8.16 -11.33
N GLY A 215 -39.22 9.35 -11.91
CA GLY A 215 -37.88 9.85 -12.26
C GLY A 215 -37.20 10.48 -11.06
N ASP A 216 -35.86 10.50 -11.05
CA ASP A 216 -35.03 11.10 -9.98
C ASP A 216 -35.48 12.54 -9.60
N ALA A 217 -36.01 13.29 -10.56
CA ALA A 217 -36.46 14.67 -10.32
C ALA A 217 -37.72 14.78 -9.44
N CYS A 218 -38.44 13.68 -9.24
CA CYS A 218 -39.70 13.62 -8.50
C CYS A 218 -39.84 12.37 -7.64
N ASP A 219 -38.78 11.57 -7.51
CA ASP A 219 -38.69 10.56 -6.47
C ASP A 219 -38.23 11.18 -5.15
N SER A 220 -38.36 10.39 -4.07
CA SER A 220 -37.92 10.76 -2.73
C SER A 220 -36.86 9.82 -2.17
N ASP A 221 -36.53 8.79 -2.95
CA ASP A 221 -35.59 7.70 -2.71
C ASP A 221 -35.14 7.26 -4.11
N ASP A 222 -34.23 8.04 -4.70
CA ASP A 222 -33.85 7.96 -6.12
C ASP A 222 -33.21 6.60 -6.45
N ASP A 223 -32.51 5.99 -5.50
CA ASP A 223 -31.88 4.68 -5.70
C ASP A 223 -32.71 3.51 -5.17
N GLY A 224 -33.67 3.71 -4.28
CA GLY A 224 -34.56 2.68 -3.77
C GLY A 224 -33.89 1.75 -2.78
N ASP A 225 -33.02 2.25 -1.90
CA ASP A 225 -32.40 1.51 -0.81
C ASP A 225 -33.16 1.58 0.52
N GLY A 226 -34.20 2.43 0.59
CA GLY A 226 -35.05 2.63 1.75
C GLY A 226 -34.67 3.83 2.62
N VAL A 227 -33.65 4.60 2.25
CA VAL A 227 -33.27 5.87 2.86
C VAL A 227 -33.71 7.01 1.95
N ALA A 228 -34.50 7.95 2.46
CA ALA A 228 -34.95 9.07 1.65
C ALA A 228 -33.80 10.03 1.30
N ASP A 229 -33.72 10.55 0.07
CA ASP A 229 -32.60 11.36 -0.47
C ASP A 229 -32.14 12.48 0.47
N THR A 230 -33.08 13.10 1.21
CA THR A 230 -32.80 14.19 2.17
C THR A 230 -31.95 13.78 3.37
N LYS A 231 -31.78 12.48 3.59
CA LYS A 231 -31.02 11.86 4.69
C LYS A 231 -30.02 10.84 4.18
N ASP A 232 -30.01 10.61 2.88
CA ASP A 232 -29.15 9.64 2.24
C ASP A 232 -27.80 10.30 1.94
N ASN A 233 -26.72 9.73 2.46
CA ASN A 233 -25.36 10.17 2.17
C ASN A 233 -24.86 9.70 0.80
N CYS A 234 -25.62 8.84 0.09
CA CYS A 234 -25.39 8.44 -1.30
C CYS A 234 -26.70 8.33 -2.11
N PRO A 235 -27.42 9.42 -2.40
CA PRO A 235 -28.78 9.40 -2.98
C PRO A 235 -28.98 8.65 -4.31
N LEU A 236 -27.90 8.30 -5.01
CA LEU A 236 -27.96 7.63 -6.32
C LEU A 236 -27.32 6.23 -6.29
N ASN A 237 -26.91 5.75 -5.12
CA ASN A 237 -26.01 4.63 -4.93
C ASN A 237 -26.35 3.83 -3.64
N LYS A 238 -27.15 2.77 -3.81
CA LYS A 238 -27.72 2.00 -2.69
C LYS A 238 -26.73 1.71 -1.57
N ASN A 239 -27.02 2.22 -0.38
CA ASN A 239 -26.23 2.01 0.82
C ASN A 239 -27.07 2.14 2.10
N SER A 240 -28.11 1.33 2.24
CA SER A 240 -29.04 1.35 3.40
C SER A 240 -28.39 1.36 4.81
N GLY A 241 -27.12 0.94 4.93
CA GLY A 241 -26.34 1.02 6.17
C GLY A 241 -25.79 2.42 6.50
N GLN A 242 -25.75 3.34 5.53
CA GLN A 242 -25.32 4.74 5.64
C GLN A 242 -23.95 4.86 6.32
N LEU A 243 -23.02 3.96 5.96
CA LEU A 243 -21.64 4.03 6.43
C LEU A 243 -20.99 5.27 5.82
N ASP A 244 -20.23 5.97 6.65
CA ASP A 244 -19.54 7.24 6.39
C ASP A 244 -18.34 7.25 7.36
N THR A 245 -17.23 6.68 6.89
CA THR A 245 -16.07 6.34 7.72
C THR A 245 -15.36 7.61 8.22
N ASP A 246 -15.18 8.62 7.36
CA ASP A 246 -14.53 9.89 7.70
C ASP A 246 -15.48 10.99 8.21
N LYS A 247 -16.80 10.81 8.04
CA LYS A 247 -17.86 11.73 8.47
C LYS A 247 -17.87 13.04 7.70
N ASP A 248 -17.47 13.03 6.43
CA ASP A 248 -17.56 14.21 5.56
C ASP A 248 -18.99 14.47 5.04
N GLY A 249 -19.88 13.49 5.20
CA GLY A 249 -21.28 13.54 4.82
C GLY A 249 -21.60 12.90 3.47
N LYS A 250 -20.62 12.35 2.74
CA LYS A 250 -20.79 11.35 1.69
C LYS A 250 -20.59 9.97 2.28
N GLY A 251 -21.36 8.99 1.83
CA GLY A 251 -21.19 7.62 2.31
C GLY A 251 -20.10 6.87 1.55
N ASP A 252 -19.50 5.87 2.17
CA ASP A 252 -18.39 5.08 1.61
C ASP A 252 -18.71 4.49 0.21
N VAL A 253 -19.99 4.25 -0.11
CA VAL A 253 -20.39 3.71 -1.42
C VAL A 253 -20.24 4.74 -2.56
N CYS A 254 -20.23 6.02 -2.25
CA CYS A 254 -20.15 7.12 -3.21
C CYS A 254 -19.07 8.17 -2.87
N ASP A 255 -18.27 7.93 -1.83
CA ASP A 255 -17.02 8.63 -1.65
C ASP A 255 -15.92 8.00 -2.52
N SER A 256 -14.79 8.69 -2.59
CA SER A 256 -13.61 8.25 -3.33
C SER A 256 -12.36 8.20 -2.46
N ASP A 257 -12.53 8.44 -1.16
CA ASP A 257 -11.54 8.57 -0.10
C ASP A 257 -12.30 8.35 1.22
N ASP A 258 -12.69 7.09 1.48
CA ASP A 258 -13.66 6.72 2.53
C ASP A 258 -13.17 7.10 3.94
N ASP A 259 -11.85 7.13 4.17
CA ASP A 259 -11.26 7.49 5.47
C ASP A 259 -10.68 8.92 5.56
N GLY A 260 -10.70 9.66 4.46
CA GLY A 260 -10.33 11.07 4.40
C GLY A 260 -8.85 11.36 4.64
N ASP A 261 -7.96 10.38 4.43
CA ASP A 261 -6.52 10.58 4.65
C ASP A 261 -5.81 11.31 3.48
N GLY A 262 -6.53 11.47 2.36
CA GLY A 262 -6.08 12.12 1.13
C GLY A 262 -5.51 11.17 0.07
N VAL A 263 -5.62 9.86 0.27
CA VAL A 263 -5.35 8.81 -0.71
C VAL A 263 -6.68 8.25 -1.19
N ALA A 264 -6.91 8.26 -2.50
CA ALA A 264 -8.18 7.77 -3.03
C ALA A 264 -8.28 6.24 -2.92
N ASP A 265 -9.44 5.67 -2.55
CA ASP A 265 -9.66 4.24 -2.26
C ASP A 265 -9.06 3.30 -3.31
N SER A 266 -9.14 3.70 -4.59
CA SER A 266 -8.59 2.95 -5.73
C SER A 266 -7.07 2.73 -5.69
N LYS A 267 -6.36 3.42 -4.79
CA LYS A 267 -4.92 3.40 -4.57
C LYS A 267 -4.57 3.25 -3.10
N ASP A 268 -5.56 3.12 -2.25
CA ASP A 268 -5.40 3.02 -0.82
C ASP A 268 -5.25 1.54 -0.43
N ASN A 269 -4.16 1.19 0.24
CA ASN A 269 -3.95 -0.14 0.77
C ASN A 269 -4.69 -0.39 2.10
N CYS A 270 -5.33 0.64 2.68
CA CYS A 270 -6.26 0.57 3.80
C CYS A 270 -7.43 1.55 3.63
N PRO A 271 -8.36 1.33 2.66
CA PRO A 271 -9.37 2.32 2.28
C PRO A 271 -10.28 2.86 3.39
N THR A 272 -10.39 2.16 4.53
CA THR A 272 -11.26 2.57 5.65
C THR A 272 -10.46 2.89 6.91
N THR A 273 -9.13 3.02 6.83
CA THR A 273 -8.24 3.27 7.98
C THR A 273 -7.10 4.19 7.58
N ALA A 274 -7.27 5.46 7.94
CA ALA A 274 -6.38 6.53 7.51
C ALA A 274 -4.89 6.22 7.73
N ASN A 275 -4.13 6.15 6.63
CA ASN A 275 -2.73 5.74 6.62
C ASN A 275 -1.95 6.37 5.45
N LYS A 276 -1.92 7.70 5.40
CA LYS A 276 -1.28 8.51 4.34
C LYS A 276 0.11 8.07 3.85
N SER A 277 0.91 7.41 4.70
CA SER A 277 2.23 6.87 4.30
C SER A 277 2.13 5.69 3.33
N GLN A 278 1.00 4.97 3.31
CA GLN A 278 0.75 3.78 2.51
C GLN A 278 1.86 2.74 2.71
N GLN A 279 2.33 2.61 3.96
CA GLN A 279 3.33 1.63 4.33
C GLN A 279 2.70 0.23 4.25
N ASP A 280 3.45 -0.69 3.67
CA ASP A 280 3.10 -2.09 3.39
C ASP A 280 4.43 -2.85 3.44
N THR A 281 4.77 -3.36 4.63
CA THR A 281 6.09 -3.93 4.93
C THR A 281 6.32 -5.23 4.15
N ASP A 282 5.32 -6.11 4.10
CA ASP A 282 5.42 -7.42 3.44
C ASP A 282 5.03 -7.41 1.95
N LYS A 283 4.37 -6.34 1.49
CA LYS A 283 3.94 -6.09 0.11
C LYS A 283 2.84 -7.05 -0.36
N ASP A 284 1.96 -7.48 0.52
CA ASP A 284 0.79 -8.29 0.16
C ASP A 284 -0.36 -7.44 -0.45
N GLY A 285 -0.26 -6.11 -0.33
CA GLY A 285 -1.24 -5.14 -0.84
C GLY A 285 -2.19 -4.59 0.23
N LYS A 286 -2.07 -5.03 1.48
CA LYS A 286 -2.77 -4.50 2.65
C LYS A 286 -1.78 -3.65 3.45
N GLY A 287 -2.16 -2.42 3.78
CA GLY A 287 -1.25 -1.52 4.49
C GLY A 287 -1.11 -1.90 5.95
N ASN A 288 0.04 -1.58 6.55
CA ASN A 288 0.32 -1.85 7.96
C ASN A 288 -0.75 -1.32 8.93
N ALA A 289 -1.46 -0.25 8.56
CA ALA A 289 -2.49 0.34 9.41
C ALA A 289 -3.74 -0.54 9.55
N CYS A 290 -4.00 -1.42 8.58
CA CYS A 290 -5.13 -2.32 8.56
C CYS A 290 -4.71 -3.79 8.48
N ASP A 291 -3.40 -4.07 8.36
CA ASP A 291 -2.88 -5.41 8.50
C ASP A 291 -2.88 -5.91 9.94
N SER A 292 -2.82 -7.23 10.10
CA SER A 292 -2.75 -7.92 11.37
C SER A 292 -1.47 -8.73 11.55
N ASP A 293 -0.63 -8.71 10.52
CA ASP A 293 0.64 -9.43 10.35
C ASP A 293 1.46 -8.60 9.34
N ASP A 294 1.98 -7.47 9.82
CA ASP A 294 2.57 -6.41 9.01
C ASP A 294 3.79 -6.88 8.18
N ASP A 295 4.54 -7.86 8.68
CA ASP A 295 5.71 -8.38 8.02
C ASP A 295 5.49 -9.73 7.32
N GLY A 296 4.33 -10.36 7.51
CA GLY A 296 3.92 -11.61 6.86
C GLY A 296 4.82 -12.78 7.20
N ASP A 297 5.27 -12.91 8.45
CA ASP A 297 6.03 -14.06 8.94
C ASP A 297 5.16 -15.18 9.54
N GLY A 298 3.87 -14.89 9.75
CA GLY A 298 2.86 -15.81 10.30
C GLY A 298 2.55 -15.61 11.79
N VAL A 299 3.18 -14.63 12.44
CA VAL A 299 2.90 -14.18 13.80
C VAL A 299 2.14 -12.86 13.74
N ALA A 300 0.96 -12.80 14.35
CA ALA A 300 0.16 -11.58 14.31
C ALA A 300 0.80 -10.44 15.14
N ASP A 301 0.72 -9.18 14.70
CA ASP A 301 1.34 -7.98 15.33
C ASP A 301 1.05 -7.78 16.82
N THR A 302 -0.03 -8.40 17.30
CA THR A 302 -0.43 -8.38 18.71
C THR A 302 0.39 -9.30 19.61
N LYS A 303 1.15 -10.21 19.01
CA LYS A 303 2.00 -11.21 19.66
C LYS A 303 3.44 -11.18 19.15
N ASP A 304 3.66 -10.53 18.03
CA ASP A 304 4.95 -10.40 17.39
C ASP A 304 5.85 -9.42 18.16
N ASN A 305 7.00 -9.91 18.63
CA ASN A 305 8.04 -9.11 19.28
C ASN A 305 8.86 -8.28 18.27
N CYS A 306 8.78 -8.57 16.97
CA CYS A 306 9.40 -7.81 15.89
C CYS A 306 8.46 -7.53 14.70
N LYS A 307 7.29 -6.94 14.98
CA LYS A 307 6.18 -6.57 14.04
C LYS A 307 6.50 -6.16 12.59
N LEU A 308 7.69 -5.66 12.30
CA LEU A 308 8.08 -5.16 10.98
C LEU A 308 9.26 -5.94 10.37
N VAL A 309 9.75 -6.99 11.03
CA VAL A 309 10.94 -7.76 10.70
C VAL A 309 10.69 -9.24 10.97
N LYS A 310 10.56 -10.01 9.90
CA LYS A 310 10.17 -11.41 9.96
C LYS A 310 11.05 -12.23 10.91
N ASN A 311 10.45 -12.84 11.93
CA ASN A 311 11.10 -13.69 12.93
C ASN A 311 10.10 -14.71 13.50
N ALA A 312 9.67 -15.64 12.66
CA ALA A 312 8.65 -16.63 13.03
C ALA A 312 9.02 -17.54 14.21
N ASP A 313 10.30 -17.58 14.62
CA ASP A 313 10.78 -18.25 15.83
C ASP A 313 10.55 -17.45 17.12
N GLN A 314 10.41 -16.12 17.02
CA GLN A 314 10.14 -15.19 18.11
C GLN A 314 11.19 -15.32 19.22
N LEU A 315 12.46 -15.44 18.84
CA LEU A 315 13.57 -15.41 19.79
C LEU A 315 13.64 -14.02 20.45
N ASP A 316 13.98 -14.04 21.74
CA ASP A 316 13.99 -12.92 22.68
C ASP A 316 14.94 -13.36 23.82
N SER A 317 16.24 -13.17 23.59
CA SER A 317 17.30 -13.75 24.43
C SER A 317 17.36 -13.12 25.82
N ASP A 318 17.14 -11.81 25.94
CA ASP A 318 17.06 -11.07 27.20
C ASP A 318 15.66 -11.07 27.88
N GLN A 319 14.61 -11.47 27.15
CA GLN A 319 13.20 -11.49 27.58
C GLN A 319 12.61 -10.11 27.91
N ASP A 320 13.07 -9.04 27.25
CA ASP A 320 12.51 -7.70 27.41
C ASP A 320 11.21 -7.48 26.61
N GLY A 321 10.89 -8.40 25.70
CA GLY A 321 9.70 -8.40 24.86
C GLY A 321 9.88 -7.71 23.50
N LYS A 322 11.07 -7.23 23.20
CA LYS A 322 11.60 -7.07 21.85
C LYS A 322 12.14 -8.43 21.40
N GLY A 323 12.74 -8.51 20.23
CA GLY A 323 13.20 -9.78 19.72
C GLY A 323 14.49 -9.56 18.97
N ASP A 324 15.31 -10.59 19.01
CA ASP A 324 16.68 -10.59 18.51
C ASP A 324 16.73 -10.05 17.06
N ALA A 325 15.75 -10.42 16.23
CA ALA A 325 15.69 -9.99 14.83
C ALA A 325 15.52 -8.47 14.61
N CYS A 326 15.09 -7.72 15.62
CA CYS A 326 14.82 -6.28 15.54
C CYS A 326 15.55 -5.45 16.60
N GLU A 327 16.58 -6.01 17.22
CA GLU A 327 17.53 -5.30 18.06
C GLU A 327 18.98 -5.41 17.60
N ASP A 328 19.86 -4.75 18.36
CA ASP A 328 21.28 -4.61 18.02
C ASP A 328 22.16 -5.19 19.17
N ASP A 329 21.55 -5.76 20.20
CA ASP A 329 22.11 -6.22 21.48
C ASP A 329 21.09 -7.22 22.06
N ASP A 330 21.13 -8.47 21.59
CA ASP A 330 20.08 -9.47 21.80
C ASP A 330 19.98 -9.95 23.27
N ASP A 331 21.05 -9.79 24.06
CA ASP A 331 21.12 -10.26 25.46
C ASP A 331 21.22 -9.15 26.53
N ASP A 332 21.23 -7.87 26.12
CA ASP A 332 21.30 -6.65 26.94
C ASP A 332 22.47 -6.65 27.95
N ASP A 333 23.60 -7.25 27.59
CA ASP A 333 24.82 -7.23 28.40
C ASP A 333 25.62 -5.92 28.27
N GLY A 334 25.28 -5.12 27.25
CA GLY A 334 25.88 -3.83 26.94
C GLY A 334 26.95 -3.87 25.84
N VAL A 335 27.15 -5.00 25.17
CA VAL A 335 28.01 -5.20 23.99
C VAL A 335 27.10 -5.47 22.78
N PRO A 336 27.08 -4.59 21.76
CA PRO A 336 26.23 -4.82 20.59
C PRO A 336 26.63 -6.09 19.83
N ASP A 337 25.66 -6.84 19.26
CA ASP A 337 25.87 -8.16 18.60
C ASP A 337 27.01 -8.17 17.57
N ALA A 338 27.23 -7.03 16.92
CA ALA A 338 28.27 -6.89 15.90
C ALA A 338 29.70 -6.94 16.45
N ASP A 339 29.87 -6.65 17.74
CA ASP A 339 31.13 -6.63 18.48
C ASP A 339 31.14 -7.69 19.61
N ASP A 340 30.06 -8.46 19.77
CA ASP A 340 29.85 -9.46 20.82
C ASP A 340 30.34 -10.86 20.40
N ASN A 341 31.15 -11.50 21.24
CA ASN A 341 31.59 -12.89 21.04
C ASN A 341 30.57 -13.93 21.55
N CYS A 342 29.48 -13.48 22.17
CA CYS A 342 28.36 -14.32 22.61
C CYS A 342 26.98 -13.65 22.46
N PRO A 343 26.52 -13.32 21.24
CA PRO A 343 25.38 -12.43 21.03
C PRO A 343 24.07 -12.77 21.75
N SER A 344 23.84 -14.04 22.08
CA SER A 344 22.61 -14.50 22.76
C SER A 344 22.80 -14.86 24.23
N GLY A 345 23.99 -14.60 24.80
CA GLY A 345 24.43 -15.13 26.09
C GLY A 345 25.23 -14.12 26.88
N ALA A 346 24.54 -13.34 27.71
CA ALA A 346 25.09 -12.16 28.38
C ALA A 346 26.46 -12.39 29.04
N ASN A 347 27.49 -11.71 28.53
CA ASN A 347 28.88 -11.80 28.95
C ASN A 347 29.63 -10.47 28.76
N SER A 348 29.21 -9.44 29.49
CA SER A 348 29.78 -8.08 29.38
C SER A 348 31.31 -7.95 29.57
N ASP A 349 31.99 -8.99 30.04
CA ASP A 349 33.45 -9.06 30.15
C ASP A 349 34.14 -9.57 28.86
N GLN A 350 33.39 -10.18 27.95
CA GLN A 350 33.81 -10.72 26.65
C GLN A 350 34.98 -11.69 26.82
N LEU A 351 34.94 -12.50 27.88
CA LEU A 351 35.96 -13.50 28.12
C LEU A 351 35.90 -14.58 27.03
N ASP A 352 37.07 -14.91 26.49
CA ASP A 352 37.33 -15.92 25.47
C ASP A 352 38.68 -16.53 25.86
N THR A 353 38.62 -17.66 26.57
CA THR A 353 39.77 -18.23 27.29
C THR A 353 40.75 -18.91 26.34
N ASP A 354 40.25 -19.55 25.28
CA ASP A 354 41.06 -20.29 24.33
C ASP A 354 41.43 -19.45 23.07
N GLY A 355 40.71 -18.35 22.83
CA GLY A 355 40.95 -17.40 21.76
C GLY A 355 40.37 -17.83 20.41
N ASP A 356 39.37 -18.70 20.36
CA ASP A 356 38.76 -19.16 19.11
C ASP A 356 37.71 -18.20 18.54
N GLY A 357 37.26 -17.25 19.38
CA GLY A 357 36.32 -16.19 19.05
C GLY A 357 34.88 -16.43 19.51
N GLU A 358 34.58 -17.56 20.14
CA GLU A 358 33.36 -17.79 20.92
C GLU A 358 33.60 -17.37 22.38
N GLY A 359 32.64 -16.66 22.99
CA GLY A 359 32.78 -16.25 24.38
C GLY A 359 32.49 -17.38 25.34
N ASN A 360 33.12 -17.37 26.52
CA ASN A 360 32.94 -18.42 27.53
C ASN A 360 31.47 -18.64 27.99
N ALA A 361 30.56 -17.71 27.69
CA ALA A 361 29.15 -17.85 28.03
C ALA A 361 28.34 -18.73 27.04
N CYS A 362 28.88 -18.97 25.84
CA CYS A 362 28.27 -19.82 24.81
C CYS A 362 29.21 -20.88 24.24
N ASP A 363 30.50 -20.83 24.57
CA ASP A 363 31.40 -21.94 24.29
C ASP A 363 30.98 -23.18 25.12
N GLU A 364 31.15 -24.37 24.54
CA GLU A 364 30.89 -25.64 25.21
C GLU A 364 32.17 -26.25 25.82
N ASP A 365 33.35 -25.74 25.47
CA ASP A 365 34.70 -26.18 25.88
C ASP A 365 35.65 -24.98 25.96
N ASP A 366 35.50 -24.21 27.03
CA ASP A 366 36.10 -22.89 27.30
C ASP A 366 37.64 -22.83 27.14
N ASP A 367 38.34 -23.96 27.26
CA ASP A 367 39.80 -24.06 27.12
C ASP A 367 40.27 -24.99 25.98
N ASN A 368 39.32 -25.54 25.23
CA ASN A 368 39.48 -26.38 24.05
C ASN A 368 40.40 -27.60 24.26
N ASP A 369 40.36 -28.19 25.45
CA ASP A 369 41.15 -29.39 25.80
C ASP A 369 40.48 -30.72 25.40
N SER A 370 39.28 -30.65 24.80
CA SER A 370 38.40 -31.75 24.40
C SER A 370 37.54 -32.35 25.51
N ILE A 371 37.44 -31.69 26.67
CA ILE A 371 36.52 -32.03 27.74
C ILE A 371 35.51 -30.86 27.86
N PRO A 372 34.24 -31.06 27.46
CA PRO A 372 33.24 -30.00 27.56
C PRO A 372 33.08 -29.52 29.01
N ASP A 373 32.80 -28.23 29.22
CA ASP A 373 32.78 -27.57 30.53
C ASP A 373 31.94 -28.31 31.58
N LEU A 374 30.80 -28.87 31.17
CA LEU A 374 29.91 -29.65 32.04
C LEU A 374 30.54 -30.93 32.59
N MET A 375 31.66 -31.37 32.02
CA MET A 375 32.44 -32.56 32.39
C MET A 375 33.87 -32.22 32.81
N ASP A 376 34.28 -30.96 32.69
CA ASP A 376 35.60 -30.50 33.06
C ASP A 376 35.62 -29.99 34.50
N ASN A 377 36.59 -30.46 35.28
CA ASN A 377 36.82 -29.99 36.64
C ASN A 377 37.73 -28.76 36.70
N CYS A 378 38.32 -28.36 35.57
CA CYS A 378 39.02 -27.09 35.39
C CYS A 378 38.68 -26.38 34.06
N PRO A 379 37.43 -25.91 33.86
CA PRO A 379 36.93 -25.42 32.55
C PRO A 379 37.73 -24.32 31.84
N THR A 380 38.70 -23.69 32.51
CA THR A 380 39.48 -22.57 31.94
C THR A 380 40.98 -22.85 31.89
N VAL A 381 41.40 -24.11 32.13
CA VAL A 381 42.79 -24.52 32.24
C VAL A 381 43.04 -25.80 31.45
N ALA A 382 43.37 -25.62 30.17
CA ALA A 382 43.46 -26.70 29.19
C ALA A 382 44.28 -27.92 29.68
N SER A 383 43.60 -29.02 29.96
CA SER A 383 44.18 -30.26 30.45
C SER A 383 43.25 -31.47 30.32
N MET A 384 43.63 -32.40 29.44
CA MET A 384 43.02 -33.74 29.36
C MET A 384 43.12 -34.60 30.66
N ASN A 385 43.74 -34.08 31.72
CA ASN A 385 43.87 -34.72 33.01
C ASN A 385 42.93 -34.09 34.05
N VAL A 386 41.86 -34.82 34.37
CA VAL A 386 40.82 -34.47 35.36
C VAL A 386 41.13 -35.01 36.77
N THR A 387 42.38 -34.85 37.23
CA THR A 387 42.68 -35.24 38.62
C THR A 387 42.04 -34.27 39.60
N ASP A 388 41.51 -34.83 40.69
CA ASP A 388 40.75 -34.16 41.74
C ASP A 388 41.08 -34.95 43.02
N THR A 389 42.05 -34.44 43.79
CA THR A 389 42.69 -35.17 44.89
C THR A 389 41.78 -35.31 46.10
N ASP A 390 40.98 -34.29 46.42
CA ASP A 390 40.07 -34.27 47.56
C ASP A 390 38.63 -34.72 47.20
N GLY A 391 38.28 -34.69 45.91
CA GLY A 391 36.97 -35.09 45.40
C GLY A 391 35.89 -34.01 45.53
N ASP A 392 36.25 -32.73 45.64
CA ASP A 392 35.29 -31.63 45.77
C ASP A 392 34.69 -31.16 44.43
N GLY A 393 35.25 -31.63 43.32
CA GLY A 393 34.83 -31.32 41.96
C GLY A 393 35.63 -30.22 41.27
N ILE A 394 36.63 -29.62 41.93
CA ILE A 394 37.62 -28.73 41.33
C ILE A 394 38.87 -29.55 41.01
N GLY A 395 39.41 -29.42 39.79
CA GLY A 395 40.59 -30.17 39.40
C GLY A 395 41.87 -29.61 40.01
N ASP A 396 42.86 -30.48 40.25
CA ASP A 396 44.11 -30.11 40.92
C ASP A 396 44.84 -28.90 40.27
N LEU A 397 44.64 -28.67 38.97
CA LEU A 397 45.28 -27.59 38.20
C LEU A 397 44.70 -26.21 38.46
N CYS A 398 43.44 -26.14 38.86
CA CYS A 398 42.70 -24.92 39.14
C CYS A 398 42.28 -24.82 40.61
N ASP A 399 42.55 -25.87 41.39
CA ASP A 399 42.38 -25.88 42.83
C ASP A 399 43.50 -25.12 43.55
N ILE A 400 43.11 -24.31 44.52
CA ILE A 400 44.02 -23.55 45.38
C ILE A 400 44.47 -24.36 46.61
N ASP A 401 43.79 -25.47 46.94
CA ASP A 401 44.00 -26.34 48.10
C ASP A 401 43.61 -27.78 47.73
N GLN A 402 44.53 -28.49 47.07
CA GLN A 402 44.30 -29.77 46.37
C GLN A 402 43.79 -30.90 47.27
N ASP A 403 44.07 -30.87 48.58
CA ASP A 403 43.65 -31.91 49.51
C ASP A 403 42.68 -31.41 50.59
N ASN A 404 42.38 -30.10 50.59
CA ASN A 404 41.36 -29.44 51.40
C ASN A 404 41.58 -29.61 52.90
N ASP A 405 42.85 -29.58 53.32
CA ASP A 405 43.24 -29.53 54.73
C ASP A 405 43.23 -28.12 55.33
N GLY A 406 43.05 -27.09 54.48
CA GLY A 406 42.97 -25.68 54.85
C GLY A 406 44.27 -24.91 54.64
N ILE A 407 45.29 -25.52 54.03
CA ILE A 407 46.58 -24.91 53.71
C ILE A 407 46.68 -24.77 52.19
N PRO A 408 46.67 -23.54 51.63
CA PRO A 408 46.74 -23.37 50.19
C PRO A 408 48.00 -24.00 49.60
N ASN A 409 47.91 -24.61 48.41
CA ASN A 409 48.99 -25.29 47.69
C ASN A 409 50.33 -24.54 47.69
N SER A 410 50.30 -23.21 47.66
CA SER A 410 51.49 -22.34 47.69
C SER A 410 52.24 -22.28 49.02
N LEU A 411 51.62 -22.77 50.10
CA LEU A 411 52.11 -22.78 51.47
C LEU A 411 52.15 -24.20 52.06
N ASP A 412 51.63 -25.17 51.33
CA ASP A 412 51.52 -26.56 51.77
C ASP A 412 52.78 -27.35 51.36
N LEU A 413 53.40 -27.99 52.33
CA LEU A 413 54.54 -28.86 52.17
C LEU A 413 54.13 -30.28 51.75
N CYS A 414 52.85 -30.63 51.90
CA CYS A 414 52.26 -31.88 51.43
C CYS A 414 50.97 -31.69 50.60
N PRO A 415 51.02 -31.02 49.41
CA PRO A 415 49.83 -30.59 48.63
C PRO A 415 48.87 -31.65 48.10
N ARG A 416 49.03 -32.92 48.48
CA ARG A 416 48.18 -34.04 48.01
C ARG A 416 47.81 -34.98 49.15
N LEU A 417 48.12 -34.61 50.38
CA LEU A 417 47.92 -35.42 51.55
C LEU A 417 47.36 -34.52 52.64
N ALA A 418 46.04 -34.59 52.81
CA ALA A 418 45.33 -33.74 53.75
C ALA A 418 45.91 -33.84 55.18
N THR A 419 46.77 -32.89 55.56
CA THR A 419 47.46 -32.84 56.85
C THR A 419 47.82 -31.42 57.27
N ASP A 420 47.30 -30.99 58.41
CA ASP A 420 47.66 -29.71 59.00
C ASP A 420 49.10 -29.67 59.58
N ASN A 421 49.84 -30.78 59.47
CA ASN A 421 51.23 -30.90 59.88
C ASN A 421 52.19 -30.41 58.79
N GLN A 422 52.82 -29.27 59.05
CA GLN A 422 53.77 -28.60 58.15
C GLN A 422 55.19 -28.65 58.71
N ASP A 423 55.51 -29.69 59.47
CA ASP A 423 56.88 -29.98 59.91
C ASP A 423 57.71 -30.41 58.68
N ASP A 424 58.92 -29.88 58.57
CA ASP A 424 59.91 -30.14 57.51
C ASP A 424 61.26 -30.31 58.21
N SER A 425 61.61 -31.55 58.50
CA SER A 425 62.73 -31.92 59.37
C SER A 425 64.10 -31.65 58.73
N ASP A 426 64.22 -31.65 57.41
CA ASP A 426 65.48 -31.46 56.68
C ASP A 426 65.55 -30.15 55.85
N GLU A 427 64.49 -29.35 55.87
CA GLU A 427 64.32 -28.04 55.21
C GLU A 427 64.38 -28.12 53.67
N ASP A 428 63.91 -29.23 53.07
CA ASP A 428 63.90 -29.43 51.61
C ASP A 428 62.62 -28.92 50.91
N ASN A 429 61.63 -28.44 51.67
CA ASN A 429 60.29 -28.00 51.27
C ASN A 429 59.33 -29.15 50.90
N ILE A 430 59.56 -30.35 51.43
CA ILE A 430 58.61 -31.46 51.45
C ILE A 430 58.25 -31.72 52.92
N GLY A 431 56.95 -31.89 53.21
CA GLY A 431 56.50 -32.06 54.59
C GLY A 431 56.76 -33.48 55.09
N ASP A 432 57.03 -33.62 56.39
CA ASP A 432 57.38 -34.89 57.03
C ASP A 432 56.34 -36.01 56.76
N ASP A 433 55.06 -35.65 56.59
CA ASP A 433 53.98 -36.60 56.37
C ASP A 433 53.95 -37.21 54.96
N CYS A 434 54.58 -36.54 53.98
CA CYS A 434 54.65 -36.94 52.57
C CYS A 434 56.10 -37.10 52.06
N ASP A 435 57.09 -36.94 52.93
CA ASP A 435 58.50 -37.17 52.63
C ASP A 435 58.88 -38.64 52.83
N ASP A 436 59.63 -39.17 51.85
CA ASP A 436 60.18 -40.52 51.88
C ASP A 436 61.58 -40.55 52.52
N ASP A 437 62.23 -39.41 52.80
CA ASP A 437 63.59 -39.24 53.34
C ASP A 437 63.68 -38.09 54.36
N LEU A 438 63.01 -38.26 55.50
CA LEU A 438 62.73 -37.23 56.53
C LEU A 438 63.92 -36.43 57.07
N ASP A 439 65.15 -36.92 56.92
CA ASP A 439 66.35 -36.24 57.41
C ASP A 439 67.34 -35.87 56.31
N GLY A 440 66.98 -36.08 55.04
CA GLY A 440 67.78 -35.72 53.87
C GLY A 440 69.11 -36.46 53.76
N ASP A 441 69.27 -37.62 54.42
CA ASP A 441 70.52 -38.38 54.40
C ASP A 441 70.70 -39.27 53.16
N GLY A 442 69.65 -39.41 52.34
CA GLY A 442 69.61 -40.22 51.14
C GLY A 442 69.18 -41.67 51.38
N VAL A 443 68.63 -41.99 52.55
CA VAL A 443 68.16 -43.32 52.93
C VAL A 443 66.68 -43.26 53.27
N PHE A 444 65.85 -43.86 52.40
CA PHE A 444 64.40 -43.89 52.61
C PHE A 444 63.98 -44.34 54.01
N ASN A 445 62.98 -43.65 54.57
CA ASN A 445 62.37 -43.89 55.88
C ASN A 445 62.08 -45.38 56.16
N SER A 446 61.67 -46.11 55.12
CA SER A 446 61.34 -47.56 55.21
C SER A 446 62.52 -48.47 55.57
N VAL A 447 63.76 -48.01 55.39
CA VAL A 447 64.99 -48.76 55.64
C VAL A 447 66.00 -48.00 56.49
N ASP A 448 65.72 -46.75 56.82
CA ASP A 448 66.53 -45.96 57.73
C ASP A 448 66.36 -46.41 59.19
N ASN A 449 67.48 -46.62 59.87
CA ASN A 449 67.50 -46.98 61.29
C ASN A 449 67.35 -45.78 62.24
N CYS A 450 67.41 -44.55 61.73
CA CYS A 450 67.16 -43.32 62.47
C CYS A 450 66.46 -42.25 61.59
N PRO A 451 65.19 -42.46 61.21
CA PRO A 451 64.44 -41.64 60.21
C PRO A 451 64.19 -40.16 60.53
N TYR A 452 64.84 -39.56 61.53
CA TYR A 452 64.67 -38.15 61.89
C TYR A 452 66.03 -37.53 62.26
N VAL A 453 67.15 -38.23 62.02
CA VAL A 453 68.46 -37.84 62.56
C VAL A 453 69.57 -38.19 61.58
N TYR A 454 69.84 -37.30 60.63
CA TYR A 454 70.82 -37.46 59.55
C TYR A 454 71.95 -38.46 59.83
N ASN A 455 71.90 -39.64 59.20
CA ASN A 455 72.84 -40.73 59.47
C ASN A 455 73.14 -41.61 58.24
N PRO A 456 73.75 -41.04 57.18
CA PRO A 456 73.88 -41.71 55.88
C PRO A 456 74.71 -43.02 55.94
N ASP A 457 75.50 -43.20 57.00
CA ASP A 457 76.29 -44.40 57.27
C ASP A 457 75.47 -45.60 57.81
N GLN A 458 74.24 -45.38 58.27
CA GLN A 458 73.30 -46.41 58.73
C GLN A 458 73.91 -47.40 59.75
N LYS A 459 74.61 -46.87 60.76
CA LYS A 459 75.30 -47.68 61.78
C LYS A 459 74.30 -48.32 62.74
N ALA A 460 74.24 -49.66 62.72
CA ALA A 460 73.34 -50.44 63.56
C ALA A 460 73.61 -50.26 65.07
N GLY A 461 72.59 -49.80 65.79
CA GLY A 461 72.56 -49.76 67.25
C GLY A 461 71.95 -51.00 67.88
N VAL A 462 71.36 -50.83 69.07
CA VAL A 462 70.72 -51.91 69.83
C VAL A 462 69.28 -52.10 69.36
N ASN A 463 68.86 -53.36 69.15
CA ASN A 463 67.48 -53.75 68.81
C ASN A 463 66.94 -53.25 67.45
N GLY A 464 67.81 -52.87 66.51
CA GLY A 464 67.40 -52.48 65.15
C GLY A 464 67.24 -50.97 64.93
N GLN A 465 67.34 -50.16 65.98
CA GLN A 465 67.42 -48.70 65.91
C GLN A 465 68.90 -48.26 65.81
N GLY A 466 69.19 -47.21 65.06
CA GLY A 466 70.55 -46.75 64.74
C GLY A 466 71.30 -46.12 65.91
N GLU A 467 72.63 -46.07 65.81
CA GLU A 467 73.47 -45.45 66.84
C GLU A 467 73.17 -43.95 66.99
N ALA A 468 72.89 -43.24 65.89
CA ALA A 468 72.71 -41.78 65.86
C ALA A 468 71.54 -41.29 66.72
N CYS A 469 70.43 -42.02 66.74
CA CYS A 469 69.20 -41.68 67.47
C CYS A 469 69.02 -42.46 68.78
N THR A 470 70.00 -43.29 69.19
CA THR A 470 69.96 -44.04 70.46
C THR A 470 70.85 -43.47 71.55
N THR A 471 71.76 -42.55 71.24
CA THR A 471 72.66 -41.92 72.23
C THR A 471 72.07 -40.69 72.93
N GLY A 472 70.75 -40.60 73.02
CA GLY A 472 70.02 -39.48 73.62
C GLY A 472 69.27 -39.81 74.92
N ASP A 473 69.90 -40.46 75.91
CA ASP A 473 69.56 -40.18 77.32
C ASP A 473 70.71 -40.57 78.30
N LEU A 474 70.97 -39.61 79.22
CA LEU A 474 71.79 -39.65 80.45
C LEU A 474 73.31 -39.45 80.34
N GLY A 475 73.79 -38.20 80.54
CA GLY A 475 75.23 -37.97 80.60
C GLY A 475 75.84 -36.62 80.98
N ASP A 476 75.20 -35.78 81.80
CA ASP A 476 75.85 -34.73 82.61
C ASP A 476 76.16 -33.35 81.98
N SER A 477 76.00 -32.35 82.86
CA SER A 477 76.23 -30.92 82.70
C SER A 477 77.55 -30.52 82.04
N GLN A 478 77.50 -29.49 81.18
CA GLN A 478 78.44 -28.35 80.99
C GLN A 478 78.18 -27.76 79.59
N GLY A 479 77.72 -26.52 79.52
CA GLY A 479 77.37 -25.85 78.27
C GLY A 479 78.56 -25.44 77.41
N PHE A 480 78.27 -25.12 76.14
CA PHE A 480 79.01 -24.13 75.36
C PHE A 480 78.08 -23.45 74.35
N ASP A 481 78.15 -22.12 74.34
CA ASP A 481 77.39 -21.17 73.55
C ASP A 481 77.73 -21.17 72.05
N GLY A 482 76.67 -21.21 71.21
CA GLY A 482 76.38 -20.35 70.04
C GLY A 482 77.27 -20.39 68.77
N PRO A 483 76.92 -19.63 67.70
CA PRO A 483 75.76 -18.72 67.54
C PRO A 483 75.02 -18.77 66.17
N GLY A 484 73.73 -18.38 66.14
CA GLY A 484 72.95 -18.04 64.93
C GLY A 484 71.52 -17.61 65.28
N PRO A 485 70.88 -16.63 64.61
CA PRO A 485 70.15 -15.56 65.30
C PRO A 485 68.62 -15.70 65.28
N ALA A 486 67.96 -15.44 66.41
CA ALA A 486 66.55 -15.09 66.41
C ALA A 486 66.30 -13.93 67.38
N GLY A 487 65.66 -12.89 66.83
CA GLY A 487 65.33 -11.65 67.48
C GLY A 487 64.23 -11.78 68.53
N GLN A 488 64.10 -10.70 69.27
CA GLN A 488 63.32 -10.53 70.49
C GLN A 488 61.83 -10.82 70.32
N ILE A 489 61.30 -11.60 71.26
CA ILE A 489 59.90 -11.61 71.68
C ILE A 489 59.57 -10.33 72.47
N ASP A 490 58.45 -9.71 72.13
CA ASP A 490 57.68 -8.85 73.04
C ASP A 490 56.28 -9.47 73.18
N GLU A 491 55.95 -9.87 74.41
CA GLU A 491 54.64 -10.40 74.78
C GLU A 491 53.65 -9.24 74.94
N THR A 492 52.51 -9.30 74.26
CA THR A 492 51.20 -9.04 74.89
C THR A 492 50.05 -9.31 73.92
N MET A 493 49.21 -10.29 74.25
CA MET A 493 47.74 -10.18 74.40
C MET A 493 47.06 -11.52 74.10
N LYS A 494 46.42 -12.06 75.14
CA LYS A 494 45.45 -13.15 75.07
C LYS A 494 44.15 -12.66 74.42
N GLY A 495 43.55 -13.50 73.58
CA GLY A 495 42.14 -13.84 73.68
C GLY A 495 41.26 -13.59 72.44
N GLY A 496 40.53 -14.63 72.06
CA GLY A 496 39.11 -14.51 71.75
C GLY A 496 38.71 -14.65 70.29
N CYS A 497 38.26 -15.85 69.92
CA CYS A 497 37.41 -16.08 68.76
C CYS A 497 36.11 -15.29 68.87
N GLY A 498 35.65 -14.71 67.75
CA GLY A 498 34.30 -14.18 67.60
C GLY A 498 34.22 -12.99 66.66
N CYS A 499 33.92 -13.23 65.38
CA CYS A 499 33.36 -12.21 64.52
C CYS A 499 32.04 -12.72 63.94
N SER A 500 30.96 -12.17 64.48
CA SER A 500 29.62 -12.15 63.89
C SER A 500 29.55 -11.00 62.89
N VAL A 501 29.14 -11.27 61.67
CA VAL A 501 28.71 -10.25 60.70
C VAL A 501 27.32 -9.74 61.05
N PRO A 502 27.07 -8.43 60.88
CA PRO A 502 25.82 -8.02 60.27
C PRO A 502 26.02 -7.05 59.09
N VAL A 503 25.28 -7.35 58.03
CA VAL A 503 24.72 -6.50 56.98
C VAL A 503 24.53 -5.01 57.33
N ASN A 504 25.06 -4.10 56.50
CA ASN A 504 24.27 -3.16 55.68
C ASN A 504 25.12 -2.07 54.97
N GLU A 505 24.82 -1.93 53.67
CA GLU A 505 24.77 -0.72 52.84
C GLU A 505 26.03 0.14 52.59
N ALA A 506 26.45 0.15 51.32
CA ALA A 506 27.39 1.10 50.73
C ALA A 506 26.69 2.42 50.33
N PRO A 507 27.35 3.58 50.45
CA PRO A 507 26.82 4.85 49.95
C PRO A 507 27.23 5.11 48.50
N SER A 508 26.27 5.63 47.74
CA SER A 508 26.42 6.16 46.39
C SER A 508 27.35 7.37 46.31
N SER A 509 28.23 7.38 45.31
CA SER A 509 29.11 8.51 44.98
C SER A 509 28.54 9.27 43.77
N ALA A 510 27.91 10.41 44.04
CA ALA A 510 27.44 11.34 43.01
C ALA A 510 28.57 12.29 42.57
N TRP A 511 28.89 12.27 41.28
CA TRP A 511 29.75 13.27 40.65
C TRP A 511 28.95 14.52 40.27
N LEU A 512 29.48 15.69 40.66
CA LEU A 512 28.99 17.02 40.31
C LEU A 512 29.27 17.35 38.83
N LEU A 513 28.25 17.79 38.09
CA LEU A 513 28.41 18.67 36.93
C LEU A 513 27.47 19.89 37.04
N ALA A 514 28.08 21.06 36.86
CA ALA A 514 27.51 22.37 37.12
C ALA A 514 26.60 22.86 35.99
N ALA A 515 25.38 23.29 36.35
CA ALA A 515 24.48 24.03 35.46
C ALA A 515 24.68 25.54 35.62
N GLY A 516 25.12 26.21 34.54
CA GLY A 516 25.12 27.67 34.40
C GLY A 516 23.87 28.15 33.68
N LEU A 517 22.93 28.77 34.39
CA LEU A 517 21.76 29.45 33.80
C LEU A 517 22.08 30.93 33.56
N GLY A 518 22.22 31.30 32.28
CA GLY A 518 22.24 32.69 31.81
C GLY A 518 20.84 33.19 31.50
N VAL A 519 20.34 34.15 32.28
CA VAL A 519 19.08 34.87 32.07
C VAL A 519 19.31 35.99 31.04
N ALA A 520 18.58 35.95 29.91
CA ALA A 520 18.46 37.07 28.98
C ALA A 520 17.02 37.59 28.96
N ILE A 521 16.89 38.87 29.32
CA ILE A 521 15.67 39.67 29.36
C ILE A 521 15.32 40.16 27.95
N ALA A 522 14.09 39.94 27.49
CA ALA A 522 13.49 40.72 26.40
C ALA A 522 12.07 41.19 26.76
N ARG A 523 11.92 42.52 26.77
CA ARG A 523 10.68 43.25 27.06
C ARG A 523 9.75 43.28 25.84
N ARG A 524 8.50 42.86 26.07
CA ARG A 524 7.24 43.63 25.90
C ARG A 524 7.01 44.38 24.56
N ARG A 525 5.93 44.00 23.85
CA ARG A 525 4.93 44.97 23.34
C ARG A 525 3.56 44.31 23.10
N ARG A 526 2.53 44.94 23.67
CA ARG A 526 1.10 44.70 23.46
C ARG A 526 0.66 45.17 22.07
N ARG A 527 -0.24 44.43 21.43
CA ARG A 527 -1.64 44.86 21.25
C ARG A 527 -2.53 43.64 21.10
#